data_AF-A0A9P7YFG7-F1
#
_entry.id   AF-A0A9P7YFG7-F1
#
_cell.length_a   1.000
_cell.length_b   1.000
_cell.length_c   1.000
_cell.angle_alpha   90.00
_cell.angle_beta   90.00
_cell.angle_gamma   90.00
#
_symmetry.space_group_name_H-M   'P 1'
#
loop_
_entity.id
_entity.type
_entity.pdbx_description
1 polymer ?
#
loop_
_entity_poly.entity_id
_entity_poly.type
_entity_poly.pdbx_seq_one_letter_code
_entity_poly.pdbx_strand_id
1 'polypeptide(L)'
;MCLLPSPDTFPSPPSSSPTLPPTFVPKDALSLAAYSLASSHLHPTILNHSIRVFLYAKLIAASEANAYASGYLTAEKNLALLFTACILHDIGTTPSHNGTQRFEVCGGDAAYTLLTSPPHSPTYSEADAHSVWTAISLHTSPGIAERIHPLSKLVRAAVLSDFHRGVEINKDFEKEFPRLGIEKVLGDAVVEQAVSRPEKARMATWAGVMLRSYEENPGWQGVNKGF
;
A
#
# COMPACT_ATOMS: atom_id res chain seq x y z
N MET A 1 49.22 -1.03 42.36
CA MET A 1 48.76 -2.32 41.81
C MET A 1 47.24 -2.31 41.87
N CYS A 2 46.59 -1.77 40.83
CA CYS A 2 45.13 -1.73 40.69
C CYS A 2 44.79 -2.60 39.47
N LEU A 3 44.03 -3.67 39.69
CA LEU A 3 43.57 -4.58 38.65
C LEU A 3 42.37 -3.95 37.92
N LEU A 4 42.43 -3.89 36.60
CA LEU A 4 41.29 -3.52 35.75
C LEU A 4 40.31 -4.72 35.68
N PRO A 5 38.99 -4.48 35.64
CA PRO A 5 38.03 -5.56 35.47
C PRO A 5 38.06 -6.12 34.03
N SER A 6 37.91 -7.43 33.91
CA SER A 6 37.77 -8.16 32.65
C SER A 6 36.58 -7.66 31.82
N PRO A 7 36.63 -7.74 30.48
CA PRO A 7 35.50 -7.37 29.63
C PRO A 7 34.38 -8.40 29.80
N ASP A 8 33.27 -7.96 30.39
CA ASP A 8 32.04 -8.74 30.48
C ASP A 8 31.54 -9.14 29.09
N THR A 9 31.26 -10.43 28.97
CA THR A 9 30.47 -11.06 27.92
C THR A 9 29.07 -10.45 27.91
N PHE A 10 28.81 -9.54 26.97
CA PHE A 10 27.44 -9.15 26.65
C PHE A 10 26.69 -10.37 26.08
N PRO A 11 25.50 -10.72 26.61
CA PRO A 11 24.68 -11.74 25.99
C PRO A 11 24.24 -11.26 24.60
N SER A 12 24.52 -12.06 23.58
CA SER A 12 24.00 -11.83 22.23
C SER A 12 22.47 -11.71 22.27
N PRO A 13 21.85 -10.80 21.51
CA PRO A 13 20.40 -10.71 21.42
C PRO A 13 19.83 -12.05 20.92
N PRO A 14 18.65 -12.47 21.39
CA PRO A 14 18.04 -13.72 20.96
C PRO A 14 17.83 -13.69 19.45
N SER A 15 18.40 -14.67 18.76
CA SER A 15 18.13 -14.95 17.35
C SER A 15 16.63 -15.19 17.20
N SER A 16 15.89 -14.21 16.68
CA SER A 16 14.50 -14.40 16.31
C SER A 16 14.43 -15.40 15.16
N SER A 17 13.82 -16.55 15.42
CA SER A 17 13.50 -17.52 14.37
C SER A 17 12.72 -16.80 13.27
N PRO A 18 13.07 -16.98 11.98
CA PRO A 18 12.36 -16.32 10.90
C PRO A 18 10.90 -16.77 10.93
N THR A 19 10.01 -15.82 11.23
CA THR A 19 8.57 -16.04 11.21
C THR A 19 8.18 -16.37 9.77
N LEU A 20 7.47 -17.49 9.56
CA LEU A 20 7.00 -17.82 8.22
C LEU A 20 6.11 -16.68 7.70
N PRO A 21 6.24 -16.29 6.42
CA PRO A 21 5.41 -15.23 5.87
C PRO A 21 3.94 -15.67 5.89
N PRO A 22 2.99 -14.73 6.06
CA PRO A 22 1.58 -15.04 6.02
C PRO A 22 1.18 -15.74 4.72
N THR A 23 0.21 -16.65 4.77
CA THR A 23 -0.18 -17.52 3.65
C THR A 23 -0.74 -16.76 2.44
N PHE A 24 -1.25 -15.55 2.64
CA PHE A 24 -1.73 -14.69 1.56
C PHE A 24 -0.59 -14.03 0.76
N VAL A 25 0.63 -13.95 1.30
CA VAL A 25 1.78 -13.33 0.62
C VAL A 25 2.34 -14.32 -0.42
N PRO A 26 2.44 -13.94 -1.70
CA PRO A 26 3.15 -14.76 -2.67
C PRO A 26 4.59 -15.02 -2.22
N LYS A 27 5.11 -16.21 -2.49
CA LYS A 27 6.40 -16.67 -1.93
C LYS A 27 7.63 -16.13 -2.66
N ASP A 28 7.44 -15.33 -3.70
CA ASP A 28 8.54 -14.74 -4.46
C ASP A 28 9.24 -13.63 -3.64
N ALA A 29 10.50 -13.35 -3.99
CA ALA A 29 11.35 -12.41 -3.25
C ALA A 29 10.77 -10.98 -3.19
N LEU A 30 10.13 -10.52 -4.27
CA LEU A 30 9.59 -9.16 -4.34
C LEU A 30 8.38 -9.03 -3.42
N SER A 31 7.45 -10.00 -3.46
CA SER A 31 6.27 -9.98 -2.59
C SER A 31 6.64 -10.02 -1.11
N LEU A 32 7.62 -10.84 -0.73
CA LEU A 32 8.12 -10.89 0.64
C LEU A 32 8.75 -9.55 1.08
N ALA A 33 9.56 -8.94 0.21
CA ALA A 33 10.18 -7.65 0.48
C ALA A 33 9.12 -6.52 0.59
N ALA A 34 8.13 -6.49 -0.31
CA ALA A 34 7.04 -5.53 -0.29
C ALA A 34 6.19 -5.67 0.98
N TYR A 35 5.87 -6.91 1.39
CA TYR A 35 5.16 -7.16 2.65
C TYR A 35 5.98 -6.73 3.87
N SER A 36 7.29 -7.01 3.90
CA SER A 36 8.16 -6.58 4.99
C SER A 36 8.21 -5.06 5.10
N LEU A 37 8.31 -4.35 3.97
CA LEU A 37 8.29 -2.90 3.91
C LEU A 37 6.96 -2.34 4.44
N ALA A 38 5.85 -2.88 3.95
CA ALA A 38 4.50 -2.48 4.35
C ALA A 38 4.25 -2.72 5.84
N SER A 39 4.48 -3.95 6.32
CA SER A 39 4.20 -4.35 7.70
C SER A 39 5.07 -3.65 8.74
N SER A 40 6.24 -3.15 8.33
CA SER A 40 7.15 -2.41 9.21
C SER A 40 6.80 -0.92 9.36
N HIS A 41 6.02 -0.35 8.43
CA HIS A 41 5.80 1.10 8.38
C HIS A 41 4.33 1.53 8.36
N LEU A 42 3.44 0.74 7.74
CA LEU A 42 2.03 1.07 7.68
C LEU A 42 1.40 0.99 9.06
N HIS A 43 0.47 1.90 9.33
CA HIS A 43 -0.45 1.73 10.45
C HIS A 43 -1.20 0.38 10.29
N PRO A 44 -1.42 -0.41 11.36
CA PRO A 44 -2.05 -1.74 11.27
C PRO A 44 -3.38 -1.75 10.50
N THR A 45 -4.22 -0.73 10.70
CA THR A 45 -5.47 -0.55 9.94
C THR A 45 -5.25 -0.40 8.43
N ILE A 46 -4.23 0.37 8.00
CA ILE A 46 -3.89 0.60 6.60
C ILE A 46 -3.23 -0.66 6.00
N LEU A 47 -2.46 -1.40 6.79
CA LEU A 47 -1.93 -2.71 6.38
C LEU A 47 -3.07 -3.70 6.11
N ASN A 48 -4.05 -3.81 7.02
CA ASN A 48 -5.22 -4.67 6.81
C ASN A 48 -5.99 -4.27 5.54
N HIS A 49 -6.19 -2.97 5.32
CA HIS A 49 -6.78 -2.45 4.08
C HIS A 49 -6.00 -2.90 2.84
N SER A 50 -4.69 -2.70 2.84
CA SER A 50 -3.82 -3.05 1.72
C SER A 50 -3.83 -4.56 1.42
N ILE A 51 -3.93 -5.41 2.46
CA ILE A 51 -4.12 -6.86 2.30
C ILE A 51 -5.48 -7.16 1.68
N ARG A 52 -6.58 -6.58 2.19
CA ARG A 52 -7.92 -6.78 1.59
C ARG A 52 -7.99 -6.31 0.14
N VAL A 53 -7.33 -5.20 -0.19
CA VAL A 53 -7.19 -4.72 -1.58
C VAL A 53 -6.50 -5.77 -2.45
N PHE A 54 -5.43 -6.42 -1.99
CA PHE A 54 -4.84 -7.52 -2.74
C PHE A 54 -5.80 -8.70 -2.94
N LEU A 55 -6.55 -9.08 -1.90
CA LEU A 55 -7.51 -10.18 -1.97
C LEU A 55 -8.65 -9.88 -2.95
N TYR A 56 -9.22 -8.66 -2.91
CA TYR A 56 -10.20 -8.21 -3.90
C TYR A 56 -9.61 -8.17 -5.31
N ALA A 57 -8.37 -7.70 -5.47
CA ALA A 57 -7.73 -7.66 -6.78
C ALA A 57 -7.60 -9.06 -7.39
N LYS A 58 -7.25 -10.08 -6.58
CA LYS A 58 -7.24 -11.48 -7.00
C LYS A 58 -8.63 -11.96 -7.42
N LEU A 59 -9.66 -11.69 -6.62
CA LEU A 59 -11.04 -12.08 -6.96
C LEU A 59 -11.51 -11.44 -8.27
N ILE A 60 -11.28 -10.14 -8.43
CA ILE A 60 -11.67 -9.37 -9.62
C ILE A 60 -10.95 -9.90 -10.85
N ALA A 61 -9.65 -10.18 -10.74
CA ALA A 61 -8.85 -10.70 -11.84
C ALA A 61 -9.19 -12.15 -12.21
N ALA A 62 -9.68 -12.96 -11.26
CA ALA A 62 -10.14 -14.33 -11.51
C ALA A 62 -11.54 -14.41 -12.16
N SER A 63 -12.33 -13.33 -12.13
CA SER A 63 -13.69 -13.33 -12.69
C SER A 63 -13.68 -13.34 -14.24
N GLU A 64 -14.61 -14.10 -14.84
CA GLU A 64 -14.71 -14.26 -16.31
C GLU A 64 -14.94 -12.93 -17.05
N ALA A 65 -15.56 -11.94 -16.40
CA ALA A 65 -15.73 -10.58 -16.93
C ALA A 65 -14.40 -9.82 -17.11
N ASN A 66 -13.29 -10.37 -16.60
CA ASN A 66 -11.95 -9.82 -16.70
C ASN A 66 -10.96 -10.85 -17.27
N ALA A 67 -11.33 -11.53 -18.36
CA ALA A 67 -10.50 -12.53 -19.05
C ALA A 67 -9.09 -12.01 -19.45
N TYR A 68 -8.90 -10.70 -19.58
CA TYR A 68 -7.59 -10.08 -19.76
C TYR A 68 -6.71 -10.21 -18.50
N ALA A 69 -7.30 -10.04 -17.32
CA ALA A 69 -6.61 -10.13 -16.04
C ALA A 69 -6.32 -11.59 -15.61
N SER A 70 -7.14 -12.55 -16.04
CA SER A 70 -6.90 -13.97 -15.71
C SER A 70 -5.61 -14.48 -16.35
N GLY A 71 -5.34 -14.15 -17.61
CA GLY A 71 -4.05 -14.43 -18.27
C GLY A 71 -2.88 -13.59 -17.73
N TYR A 72 -3.17 -12.40 -17.18
CA TYR A 72 -2.16 -11.61 -16.47
C TYR A 72 -1.73 -12.32 -15.18
N LEU A 73 -2.65 -12.88 -14.41
CA LEU A 73 -2.36 -13.57 -13.14
C LEU A 73 -1.67 -14.93 -13.28
N THR A 74 -1.67 -15.56 -14.46
CA THR A 74 -1.02 -16.88 -14.64
C THR A 74 0.51 -16.81 -14.59
N ALA A 75 1.10 -15.62 -14.76
CA ALA A 75 2.53 -15.43 -14.60
C ALA A 75 2.86 -15.03 -13.16
N GLU A 76 3.73 -15.79 -12.48
CA GLU A 76 4.18 -15.50 -11.10
C GLU A 76 4.70 -14.06 -10.96
N LYS A 77 5.44 -13.59 -11.97
CA LYS A 77 5.93 -12.22 -12.06
C LYS A 77 4.79 -11.19 -11.92
N ASN A 78 3.70 -11.37 -12.65
CA ASN A 78 2.58 -10.42 -12.64
C ASN A 78 1.82 -10.44 -11.31
N LEU A 79 1.73 -11.60 -10.67
CA LEU A 79 1.18 -11.71 -9.32
C LEU A 79 2.03 -10.93 -8.31
N ALA A 80 3.36 -11.01 -8.43
CA ALA A 80 4.29 -10.24 -7.60
C ALA A 80 4.13 -8.71 -7.82
N LEU A 81 3.98 -8.28 -9.07
CA LEU A 81 3.68 -6.87 -9.39
C LEU A 81 2.34 -6.41 -8.82
N LEU A 82 1.30 -7.25 -8.93
CA LEU A 82 -0.02 -6.96 -8.36
C LEU A 82 0.03 -6.87 -6.83
N PHE A 83 0.65 -7.85 -6.19
CA PHE A 83 0.81 -7.86 -4.75
C PHE A 83 1.57 -6.61 -4.28
N THR A 84 2.68 -6.28 -4.93
CA THR A 84 3.50 -5.11 -4.59
C THR A 84 2.72 -3.81 -4.74
N ALA A 85 1.97 -3.66 -5.84
CA ALA A 85 1.14 -2.48 -6.05
C ALA A 85 0.05 -2.35 -4.98
N CYS A 86 -0.67 -3.44 -4.67
CA CYS A 86 -1.73 -3.40 -3.65
C CYS A 86 -1.18 -3.16 -2.23
N ILE A 87 -0.11 -3.86 -1.84
CA ILE A 87 0.41 -3.81 -0.47
C ILE A 87 1.11 -2.49 -0.15
N LEU A 88 1.62 -1.77 -1.17
CA LEU A 88 2.34 -0.51 -1.01
C LEU A 88 1.55 0.72 -1.45
N HIS A 89 0.31 0.61 -1.94
CA HIS A 89 -0.37 1.78 -2.53
C HIS A 89 -0.53 2.98 -1.59
N ASP A 90 -0.65 2.70 -0.28
CA ASP A 90 -0.75 3.70 0.79
C ASP A 90 0.56 3.92 1.58
N ILE A 91 1.70 3.34 1.16
CA ILE A 91 2.96 3.48 1.92
C ILE A 91 3.42 4.94 2.04
N GLY A 92 3.04 5.80 1.09
CA GLY A 92 3.30 7.24 1.14
C GLY A 92 2.56 8.00 2.26
N THR A 93 1.61 7.35 2.95
CA THR A 93 0.98 7.90 4.17
C THR A 93 1.87 7.81 5.40
N THR A 94 2.96 7.03 5.34
CA THR A 94 3.87 6.81 6.46
C THR A 94 4.89 7.94 6.64
N PRO A 95 5.39 8.19 7.86
CA PRO A 95 6.42 9.20 8.09
C PRO A 95 7.72 8.94 7.30
N SER A 96 8.14 7.68 7.16
CA SER A 96 9.38 7.30 6.46
C SER A 96 9.31 7.50 4.95
N HIS A 97 8.10 7.59 4.38
CA HIS A 97 7.86 7.83 2.96
C HIS A 97 7.07 9.14 2.73
N ASN A 98 7.14 10.07 3.68
CA ASN A 98 6.51 11.39 3.60
C ASN A 98 7.40 12.39 2.83
N GLY A 99 7.52 12.19 1.52
CA GLY A 99 8.25 13.09 0.61
C GLY A 99 7.55 14.43 0.35
N THR A 100 8.10 15.22 -0.58
CA THR A 100 7.53 16.51 -1.01
C THR A 100 6.34 16.39 -1.97
N GLN A 101 6.14 15.21 -2.56
CA GLN A 101 5.06 14.92 -3.49
C GLN A 101 3.81 14.41 -2.75
N ARG A 102 2.68 14.30 -3.47
CA ARG A 102 1.45 13.70 -2.93
C ARG A 102 1.71 12.27 -2.44
N PHE A 103 0.94 11.79 -1.46
CA PHE A 103 1.18 10.47 -0.86
C PHE A 103 1.12 9.33 -1.90
N GLU A 104 0.27 9.46 -2.94
CA GLU A 104 0.17 8.47 -4.01
C GLU A 104 1.50 8.38 -4.79
N VAL A 105 2.13 9.53 -5.07
CA VAL A 105 3.40 9.59 -5.80
C VAL A 105 4.55 9.09 -4.92
N CYS A 106 4.59 9.51 -3.66
CA CYS A 106 5.59 9.01 -2.70
C CYS A 106 5.51 7.48 -2.55
N GLY A 107 4.30 6.91 -2.54
CA GLY A 107 4.11 5.46 -2.52
C GLY A 107 4.59 4.78 -3.81
N GLY A 108 4.31 5.41 -4.96
CA GLY A 108 4.85 4.99 -6.24
C GLY A 108 6.38 4.96 -6.23
N ASP A 109 7.02 6.04 -5.78
CA ASP A 109 8.48 6.20 -5.73
C ASP A 109 9.13 5.13 -4.83
N ALA A 110 8.49 4.81 -3.70
CA ALA A 110 8.93 3.74 -2.79
C ALA A 110 8.91 2.37 -3.49
N ALA A 111 7.81 2.05 -4.19
CA ALA A 111 7.70 0.79 -4.92
C ALA A 111 8.65 0.73 -6.13
N TYR A 112 8.80 1.83 -6.86
CA TYR A 112 9.76 1.91 -7.98
C TYR A 112 11.19 1.64 -7.49
N THR A 113 11.58 2.26 -6.38
CA THR A 113 12.89 2.03 -5.75
C THR A 113 13.06 0.57 -5.33
N LEU A 114 12.04 -0.06 -4.74
CA LEU A 114 12.08 -1.47 -4.35
C LEU A 114 12.34 -2.39 -5.55
N LEU A 115 11.65 -2.17 -6.69
CA LEU A 115 11.78 -3.00 -7.89
C LEU A 115 13.09 -2.77 -8.64
N THR A 116 13.60 -1.54 -8.65
CA THR A 116 14.81 -1.16 -9.40
C THR A 116 16.11 -1.30 -8.59
N SER A 117 16.01 -1.64 -7.31
CA SER A 117 17.16 -1.96 -6.47
C SER A 117 17.50 -3.45 -6.49
N PRO A 118 18.78 -3.83 -6.32
CA PRO A 118 19.13 -5.22 -6.02
C PRO A 118 18.43 -5.69 -4.73
N PRO A 119 17.98 -6.95 -4.65
CA PRO A 119 18.19 -8.03 -5.62
C PRO A 119 17.12 -8.12 -6.74
N HIS A 120 16.20 -7.16 -6.85
CA HIS A 120 15.03 -7.26 -7.73
C HIS A 120 15.29 -6.81 -9.17
N SER A 121 16.18 -5.84 -9.38
CA SER A 121 16.47 -5.26 -10.70
C SER A 121 16.95 -6.24 -11.79
N PRO A 122 17.58 -7.40 -11.50
CA PRO A 122 17.86 -8.41 -12.52
C PRO A 122 16.60 -9.13 -13.04
N THR A 123 15.53 -9.17 -12.24
CA THR A 123 14.30 -9.92 -12.53
C THR A 123 13.19 -9.02 -13.08
N TYR A 124 13.13 -7.76 -12.61
CA TYR A 124 12.09 -6.80 -12.96
C TYR A 124 12.67 -5.65 -13.78
N SER A 125 12.06 -5.40 -14.93
CA SER A 125 12.46 -4.32 -15.83
C SER A 125 11.98 -2.96 -15.33
N GLU A 126 12.53 -1.87 -15.88
CA GLU A 126 11.99 -0.53 -15.62
C GLU A 126 10.53 -0.38 -16.04
N ALA A 127 10.08 -1.09 -17.08
CA ALA A 127 8.69 -1.09 -17.49
C ALA A 127 7.78 -1.73 -16.42
N ASP A 128 8.25 -2.78 -15.75
CA ASP A 128 7.53 -3.41 -14.64
C ASP A 128 7.45 -2.44 -13.45
N ALA A 129 8.58 -1.83 -13.07
CA ALA A 129 8.65 -0.83 -12.01
C ALA A 129 7.73 0.38 -12.30
N HIS A 130 7.75 0.87 -13.53
CA HIS A 130 6.88 1.96 -13.98
C HIS A 130 5.40 1.56 -13.95
N SER A 131 5.05 0.32 -14.28
CA SER A 131 3.66 -0.16 -14.20
C SER A 131 3.13 -0.18 -12.76
N VAL A 132 3.96 -0.59 -11.79
CA VAL A 132 3.63 -0.58 -10.35
C VAL A 132 3.53 0.86 -9.86
N TRP A 133 4.52 1.70 -10.19
CA TRP A 133 4.50 3.12 -9.88
C TRP A 133 3.23 3.80 -10.41
N THR A 134 2.82 3.49 -11.64
CA THR A 134 1.62 4.04 -12.30
C THR A 134 0.34 3.58 -11.59
N ALA A 135 0.26 2.30 -11.22
CA ALA A 135 -0.89 1.77 -10.49
C ALA A 135 -1.05 2.43 -9.11
N ILE A 136 0.04 2.59 -8.37
CA ILE A 136 0.03 3.26 -7.08
C ILE A 136 -0.27 4.75 -7.24
N SER A 137 0.42 5.47 -8.12
CA SER A 137 0.27 6.93 -8.25
C SER A 137 -1.12 7.38 -8.71
N LEU A 138 -1.89 6.49 -9.34
CA LEU A 138 -3.20 6.79 -9.92
C LEU A 138 -4.36 6.10 -9.20
N HIS A 139 -4.14 5.36 -8.10
CA HIS A 139 -5.22 4.61 -7.45
C HIS A 139 -6.38 5.50 -6.98
N THR A 140 -6.12 6.78 -6.63
CA THR A 140 -7.11 7.80 -6.26
C THR A 140 -7.70 8.58 -7.45
N SER A 141 -7.31 8.29 -8.70
CA SER A 141 -7.62 9.09 -9.89
C SER A 141 -8.69 8.43 -10.80
N PRO A 142 -10.01 8.68 -10.58
CA PRO A 142 -11.09 8.13 -11.40
C PRO A 142 -10.96 8.45 -12.88
N GLY A 143 -11.29 7.49 -13.73
CA GLY A 143 -11.35 7.64 -15.19
C GLY A 143 -9.99 7.50 -15.88
N ILE A 144 -8.89 7.76 -15.16
CA ILE A 144 -7.52 7.61 -15.67
C ILE A 144 -6.99 6.21 -15.34
N ALA A 145 -7.04 5.79 -14.07
CA ALA A 145 -6.42 4.54 -13.64
C ALA A 145 -7.02 3.31 -14.36
N GLU A 146 -8.32 3.34 -14.68
CA GLU A 146 -9.03 2.27 -15.37
C GLU A 146 -8.65 2.12 -16.85
N ARG A 147 -8.04 3.15 -17.44
CA ARG A 147 -7.74 3.23 -18.88
C ARG A 147 -6.25 3.14 -19.20
N ILE A 148 -5.39 3.56 -18.27
CA ILE A 148 -3.95 3.70 -18.53
C ILE A 148 -3.20 2.36 -18.57
N HIS A 149 -3.53 1.44 -17.66
CA HIS A 149 -2.83 0.17 -17.54
C HIS A 149 -3.72 -0.88 -16.83
N PRO A 150 -3.66 -2.17 -17.22
CA PRO A 150 -4.44 -3.23 -16.58
C PRO A 150 -4.18 -3.36 -15.08
N LEU A 151 -2.93 -3.23 -14.65
CA LEU A 151 -2.56 -3.24 -13.23
C LEU A 151 -3.24 -2.08 -12.47
N SER A 152 -3.20 -0.87 -13.02
CA SER A 152 -3.85 0.31 -12.44
C SER A 152 -5.37 0.13 -12.33
N LYS A 153 -6.00 -0.47 -13.36
CA LYS A 153 -7.43 -0.80 -13.35
C LYS A 153 -7.77 -1.79 -12.23
N LEU A 154 -6.98 -2.85 -12.06
CA LEU A 154 -7.19 -3.86 -11.02
C LEU A 154 -7.03 -3.28 -9.61
N VAL A 155 -5.92 -2.58 -9.35
CA VAL A 155 -5.66 -1.96 -8.04
C VAL A 155 -6.78 -1.00 -7.69
N ARG A 156 -7.18 -0.12 -8.61
CA ARG A 156 -8.27 0.83 -8.35
C ARG A 156 -9.61 0.12 -8.12
N ALA A 157 -9.97 -0.87 -8.92
CA ALA A 157 -11.21 -1.62 -8.72
C ALA A 157 -11.24 -2.34 -7.36
N ALA A 158 -10.09 -2.84 -6.91
CA ALA A 158 -9.95 -3.49 -5.61
C ALA A 158 -10.02 -2.49 -4.44
N VAL A 159 -9.39 -1.32 -4.56
CA VAL A 159 -9.54 -0.21 -3.60
C VAL A 159 -11.01 0.19 -3.46
N LEU A 160 -11.71 0.38 -4.58
CA LEU A 160 -13.14 0.69 -4.57
C LEU A 160 -13.97 -0.42 -3.92
N SER A 161 -13.62 -1.68 -4.15
CA SER A 161 -14.32 -2.83 -3.55
C SER A 161 -14.11 -2.88 -2.03
N ASP A 162 -12.91 -2.57 -1.53
CA ASP A 162 -12.67 -2.50 -0.08
C ASP A 162 -13.44 -1.37 0.59
N PHE A 163 -13.75 -0.29 -0.13
CA PHE A 163 -14.64 0.77 0.33
C PHE A 163 -16.10 0.57 -0.09
N HIS A 164 -16.50 -0.67 -0.39
CA HIS A 164 -17.89 -1.08 -0.70
C HIS A 164 -18.52 -0.36 -1.91
N ARG A 165 -17.69 0.04 -2.88
CA ARG A 165 -18.08 0.74 -4.12
C ARG A 165 -17.77 -0.08 -5.39
N GLY A 166 -17.49 -1.37 -5.23
CA GLY A 166 -17.05 -2.26 -6.30
C GLY A 166 -17.85 -3.56 -6.34
N VAL A 167 -17.16 -4.70 -6.25
CA VAL A 167 -17.81 -6.01 -6.20
C VAL A 167 -18.54 -6.23 -4.87
N GLU A 168 -19.31 -7.32 -4.78
CA GLU A 168 -20.00 -7.70 -3.55
C GLU A 168 -19.02 -7.86 -2.37
N ILE A 169 -19.44 -7.39 -1.20
CA ILE A 169 -18.65 -7.40 0.02
C ILE A 169 -18.31 -8.84 0.41
N ASN A 170 -17.02 -9.14 0.55
CA ASN A 170 -16.57 -10.40 1.09
C ASN A 170 -16.35 -10.28 2.61
N LYS A 171 -17.29 -10.80 3.40
CA LYS A 171 -17.24 -10.74 4.87
C LYS A 171 -16.10 -11.56 5.48
N ASP A 172 -15.59 -12.57 4.78
CA ASP A 172 -14.47 -13.36 5.28
C ASP A 172 -13.18 -12.53 5.28
N PHE A 173 -13.00 -11.64 4.30
CA PHE A 173 -11.85 -10.73 4.27
C PHE A 173 -11.86 -9.77 5.46
N GLU A 174 -13.01 -9.24 5.84
CA GLU A 174 -13.12 -8.34 7.00
C GLU A 174 -13.05 -9.10 8.34
N LYS A 175 -13.40 -10.39 8.34
CA LYS A 175 -13.21 -11.26 9.51
C LYS A 175 -11.74 -11.57 9.75
N GLU A 176 -10.99 -11.88 8.69
CA GLU A 176 -9.55 -12.19 8.77
C GLU A 176 -8.69 -10.93 8.94
N PHE A 177 -9.05 -9.85 8.24
CA PHE A 177 -8.36 -8.55 8.27
C PHE A 177 -9.35 -7.44 8.62
N PRO A 178 -9.62 -7.19 9.92
CA PRO A 178 -10.62 -6.23 10.37
C PRO A 178 -10.44 -4.81 9.81
N ARG A 179 -11.56 -4.13 9.50
CA ARG A 179 -11.58 -2.76 8.94
C ARG A 179 -11.00 -1.71 9.88
N LEU A 180 -11.22 -1.86 11.19
CA LEU A 180 -10.68 -0.99 12.26
C LEU A 180 -10.80 0.52 12.01
N GLY A 181 -11.91 0.96 11.40
CA GLY A 181 -12.15 2.38 11.09
C GLY A 181 -11.24 2.95 10.02
N ILE A 182 -10.88 2.16 9.00
CA ILE A 182 -9.97 2.53 7.91
C ILE A 182 -10.25 3.90 7.30
N GLU A 183 -11.52 4.27 7.10
CA GLU A 183 -11.90 5.54 6.50
C GLU A 183 -11.40 6.73 7.33
N LYS A 184 -11.49 6.61 8.66
CA LYS A 184 -10.97 7.63 9.58
C LYS A 184 -9.44 7.61 9.59
N VAL A 185 -8.84 6.43 9.79
CA VAL A 185 -7.38 6.32 9.95
C VAL A 185 -6.62 6.78 8.70
N LEU A 186 -7.06 6.36 7.52
CA LEU A 186 -6.45 6.76 6.26
C LEU A 186 -6.66 8.25 5.99
N GLY A 187 -7.89 8.74 6.18
CA GLY A 187 -8.21 10.16 6.02
C GLY A 187 -7.37 11.06 6.92
N ASP A 188 -7.24 10.69 8.20
CA ASP A 188 -6.42 11.43 9.17
C ASP A 188 -4.94 11.44 8.78
N ALA A 189 -4.37 10.29 8.38
CA ALA A 189 -2.97 10.21 7.98
C ALA A 189 -2.65 11.10 6.76
N VAL A 190 -3.55 11.16 5.78
CA VAL A 190 -3.37 12.03 4.61
C VAL A 190 -3.56 13.51 4.97
N VAL A 191 -4.55 13.83 5.80
CA VAL A 191 -4.80 15.21 6.25
C VAL A 191 -3.67 15.74 7.11
N GLU A 192 -3.11 14.93 8.01
CA GLU A 192 -1.97 15.34 8.86
C GLU A 192 -0.76 15.76 8.02
N GLN A 193 -0.44 14.98 6.96
CA GLN A 193 0.59 15.39 6.00
C GLN A 193 0.20 16.67 5.25
N ALA A 194 -1.06 16.80 4.84
CA ALA A 194 -1.55 17.95 4.09
C ALA A 194 -1.55 19.25 4.91
N VAL A 195 -1.87 19.18 6.21
CA VAL A 195 -1.82 20.34 7.12
C VAL A 195 -0.39 20.83 7.29
N SER A 196 0.58 19.92 7.40
CA SER A 196 2.00 20.31 7.50
C SER A 196 2.62 20.75 6.16
N ARG A 197 2.10 20.23 5.04
CA ARG A 197 2.58 20.49 3.67
C ARG A 197 1.41 20.61 2.68
N PRO A 198 0.71 21.75 2.63
CA PRO A 198 -0.49 21.93 1.80
C PRO A 198 -0.26 21.68 0.30
N GLU A 199 0.98 21.85 -0.18
CA GLU A 199 1.36 21.57 -1.57
C GLU A 199 1.12 20.10 -1.99
N LYS A 200 1.07 19.17 -1.03
CA LYS A 200 0.75 17.75 -1.24
C LYS A 200 -0.74 17.51 -1.50
N ALA A 201 -1.60 18.46 -1.17
CA ALA A 201 -3.06 18.33 -1.21
C ALA A 201 -3.71 19.42 -2.08
N ARG A 202 -3.25 19.53 -3.33
CA ARG A 202 -3.82 20.50 -4.29
C ARG A 202 -5.33 20.32 -4.44
N MET A 203 -6.05 21.43 -4.64
CA MET A 203 -7.52 21.51 -4.57
C MET A 203 -8.28 20.40 -5.33
N ALA A 204 -7.82 20.00 -6.52
CA ALA A 204 -8.51 19.00 -7.35
C ALA A 204 -8.06 17.55 -7.12
N THR A 205 -7.42 17.24 -5.99
CA THR A 205 -7.04 15.87 -5.61
C THR A 205 -7.90 15.34 -4.46
N TRP A 206 -7.93 14.02 -4.27
CA TRP A 206 -8.63 13.40 -3.13
C TRP A 206 -8.10 13.93 -1.79
N ALA A 207 -6.77 14.02 -1.62
CA ALA A 207 -6.15 14.66 -0.46
C ALA A 207 -6.59 16.12 -0.28
N GLY A 208 -6.72 16.88 -1.37
CA GLY A 208 -7.21 18.27 -1.33
C GLY A 208 -8.67 18.39 -0.91
N VAL A 209 -9.54 17.43 -1.27
CA VAL A 209 -10.93 17.37 -0.80
C VAL A 209 -10.97 17.15 0.71
N MET A 210 -10.18 16.21 1.23
CA MET A 210 -10.12 15.93 2.66
C MET A 210 -9.54 17.09 3.47
N LEU A 211 -8.50 17.76 2.96
CA LEU A 211 -7.91 18.94 3.61
C LEU A 211 -8.95 20.06 3.73
N ARG A 212 -9.68 20.39 2.65
CA ARG A 212 -10.75 21.39 2.72
C ARG A 212 -11.83 21.02 3.73
N SER A 213 -12.29 19.77 3.70
CA SER A 213 -13.30 19.27 4.63
C SER A 213 -12.83 19.37 6.09
N TYR A 214 -11.55 19.11 6.36
CA TYR A 214 -10.95 19.28 7.69
C TYR A 214 -10.98 20.75 8.13
N GLU A 215 -10.56 21.68 7.26
CA GLU A 215 -10.55 23.12 7.54
C GLU A 215 -11.96 23.70 7.75
N GLU A 216 -12.95 23.22 7.00
CA GLU A 216 -14.35 23.65 7.09
C GLU A 216 -15.08 23.10 8.34
N ASN A 217 -14.52 22.07 8.99
CA ASN A 217 -15.17 21.37 10.11
C ASN A 217 -14.25 21.28 11.34
N PRO A 218 -13.82 22.41 11.92
CA PRO A 218 -12.91 22.41 13.06
C PRO A 218 -13.51 21.64 14.25
N GLY A 219 -12.71 20.76 14.84
CA GLY A 219 -13.09 19.94 16.00
C GLY A 219 -13.87 18.66 15.68
N TRP A 220 -14.22 18.40 14.42
CA TRP A 220 -14.81 17.12 14.01
C TRP A 220 -13.86 15.94 14.29
N GLN A 221 -14.36 14.89 14.96
CA GLN A 221 -13.58 13.71 15.36
C GLN A 221 -14.01 12.42 14.64
N GLY A 222 -14.98 12.49 13.73
CA GLY A 222 -15.46 11.33 12.97
C GLY A 222 -14.62 11.04 11.73
N VAL A 223 -15.13 10.19 10.83
CA VAL A 223 -14.59 10.04 9.47
C VAL A 223 -14.64 11.40 8.78
N ASN A 224 -13.55 11.81 8.12
CA ASN A 224 -13.48 13.08 7.39
C ASN A 224 -14.68 13.18 6.42
N LYS A 225 -15.44 14.28 6.46
CA LYS A 225 -16.67 14.42 5.66
C LYS A 225 -16.44 14.45 4.13
N GLY A 226 -15.20 14.64 3.70
CA GLY A 226 -14.78 14.61 2.30
C GLY A 226 -14.19 13.29 1.85
N PHE A 227 -14.15 12.26 2.72
CA PHE A 227 -13.70 10.91 2.38
C PHE A 227 -14.64 10.26 1.36
#